data_AF-A0A519NC34-F1
#
_entry.id   AF-A0A519NC34-F1
#
_cell.length_a   1.000
_cell.length_b   1.000
_cell.length_c   1.000
_cell.angle_alpha   90.00
_cell.angle_beta   90.00
_cell.angle_gamma   90.00
#
_symmetry.space_group_name_H-M   'P 1'
#
loop_
_entity.id
_entity.type
_entity.pdbx_description
1 polymer ?
#
loop_
_entity_poly.entity_id
_entity_poly.type
_entity_poly.pdbx_seq_one_letter_code
_entity_poly.pdbx_strand_id
1 'polypeptide(L)'
;MFGIGGGELIFIIFIVLMLFGSDKIPEMARALGKGMRQLKDATNDIKSEIQKGAEANGLDKSLFDVKSSITSEIDKAKEGLMSNSEDLEKTRQEIEDITSGPIKRQGR
;
A
#
# COMPACT_ATOMS: atom_id res chain seq x y z
N MET A 1 -3.97 -24.77 15.21
CA MET A 1 -2.97 -24.47 16.25
C MET A 1 -3.32 -23.12 16.86
N PHE A 2 -3.33 -23.05 18.20
CA PHE A 2 -3.64 -21.89 19.05
C PHE A 2 -5.04 -21.26 18.85
N GLY A 3 -6.07 -21.99 19.27
CA GLY A 3 -7.41 -21.44 19.42
C GLY A 3 -7.55 -20.78 20.79
N ILE A 4 -6.99 -19.57 20.96
CA ILE A 4 -7.21 -18.79 22.20
C ILE A 4 -8.70 -18.45 22.26
N GLY A 5 -9.45 -19.22 23.04
CA GLY A 5 -10.85 -18.96 23.29
C GLY A 5 -11.04 -17.76 24.22
N GLY A 6 -12.26 -17.24 24.29
CA GLY A 6 -12.60 -16.13 25.20
C GLY A 6 -12.27 -16.42 26.68
N GLY A 7 -12.33 -17.70 27.10
CA GLY A 7 -11.96 -18.11 28.45
C GLY A 7 -10.46 -18.00 28.75
N GLU A 8 -9.60 -18.37 27.81
CA GLU A 8 -8.14 -18.27 27.98
C GLU A 8 -7.68 -16.82 28.03
N LEU A 9 -8.30 -15.93 27.24
CA LEU A 9 -8.04 -14.49 27.28
C LEU A 9 -8.38 -13.89 28.65
N ILE A 10 -9.52 -14.25 29.23
CA ILE A 10 -9.92 -13.81 30.58
C ILE A 10 -8.93 -14.30 31.63
N PHE A 11 -8.46 -15.54 31.52
CA PHE A 11 -7.47 -16.10 32.45
C PHE A 11 -6.13 -15.36 32.40
N ILE A 12 -5.65 -15.01 31.19
CA ILE A 12 -4.43 -14.21 31.02
C ILE A 12 -4.62 -12.82 31.63
N ILE A 13 -5.74 -12.15 31.36
CA ILE A 13 -6.05 -10.84 31.96
C ILE A 13 -6.09 -10.96 33.48
N PHE A 14 -6.65 -12.03 34.04
CA PHE A 14 -6.69 -12.23 35.48
C PHE A 14 -5.30 -12.35 36.11
N ILE A 15 -4.38 -13.11 35.49
CA ILE A 15 -2.99 -13.20 35.95
C ILE A 15 -2.32 -11.81 35.90
N VAL A 16 -2.50 -11.08 34.80
CA VAL A 16 -1.94 -9.74 34.64
C VAL A 16 -2.49 -8.78 35.70
N LEU A 17 -3.79 -8.84 36.01
CA LEU A 17 -4.41 -8.05 37.09
C LEU A 17 -3.88 -8.46 38.48
N MET A 18 -3.50 -9.72 38.68
CA MET A 18 -2.90 -10.16 39.94
C MET A 18 -1.47 -9.64 40.11
N LEU A 19 -0.71 -9.53 39.02
CA LEU A 19 0.66 -9.00 39.01
C LEU A 19 0.71 -7.48 39.15
N PHE A 20 -0.15 -6.77 38.42
CA PHE A 20 -0.11 -5.31 38.32
C PHE A 20 -1.23 -4.61 39.11
N GLY A 21 -2.29 -5.30 39.50
CA GLY A 21 -3.47 -4.74 40.15
C GLY A 21 -4.54 -4.24 39.16
N SER A 22 -5.80 -4.19 39.61
CA SER A 22 -6.93 -3.70 38.81
C SER A 22 -6.82 -2.25 38.38
N ASP A 23 -6.11 -1.45 39.16
CA ASP A 23 -6.09 0.00 38.99
C ASP A 23 -4.98 0.45 38.04
N LYS A 24 -3.89 -0.34 37.93
CA LYS A 24 -2.71 0.04 37.14
C LYS A 24 -2.94 -0.09 35.64
N ILE A 25 -3.67 -1.09 35.17
CA ILE A 25 -3.95 -1.25 33.74
C ILE A 25 -4.78 -0.09 33.17
N PRO A 26 -5.92 0.30 33.79
CA PRO A 26 -6.68 1.47 33.36
C PRO A 26 -5.89 2.77 33.48
N GLU A 27 -5.08 2.93 34.54
CA GLU A 27 -4.23 4.10 34.76
C GLU A 27 -3.19 4.25 33.64
N MET A 28 -2.47 3.17 33.31
CA MET A 28 -1.49 3.13 32.22
C MET A 28 -2.15 3.37 30.86
N ALA A 29 -3.31 2.75 30.59
CA ALA A 29 -4.06 2.97 29.34
C ALA A 29 -4.47 4.44 29.18
N ARG A 30 -4.93 5.08 30.26
CA ARG A 30 -5.27 6.51 30.27
C ARG A 30 -4.04 7.40 30.05
N ALA A 31 -2.91 7.08 30.69
CA ALA A 31 -1.66 7.82 30.53
C ALA A 31 -1.12 7.72 29.10
N LEU A 32 -1.03 6.50 28.54
CA LEU A 32 -0.63 6.26 27.16
C LEU A 32 -1.59 6.92 26.17
N GLY A 33 -2.91 6.86 26.41
CA GLY A 33 -3.90 7.52 25.57
C GLY A 33 -3.72 9.05 25.54
N LYS A 34 -3.46 9.67 26.70
CA LYS A 34 -3.13 11.10 26.78
C LYS A 34 -1.83 11.42 26.05
N GLY A 35 -0.79 10.60 26.22
CA GLY A 35 0.49 10.76 25.53
C GLY A 35 0.36 10.66 24.01
N MET A 36 -0.29 9.60 23.51
CA MET A 36 -0.59 9.41 22.09
C MET A 36 -1.40 10.56 21.50
N ARG A 37 -2.37 11.10 22.26
CA ARG A 37 -3.13 12.27 21.82
C ARG A 37 -2.25 13.51 21.71
N GLN A 38 -1.42 13.81 22.71
CA GLN A 38 -0.49 14.94 22.65
C GLN A 38 0.50 14.81 21.50
N LEU A 39 1.07 13.62 21.29
CA LEU A 39 1.96 13.34 20.16
C LEU A 39 1.24 13.55 18.83
N LYS A 40 0.01 13.04 18.69
CA LYS A 40 -0.80 13.22 17.49
C LYS A 40 -1.13 14.69 17.23
N ASP A 41 -1.51 15.43 18.26
CA ASP A 41 -1.88 16.84 18.15
C ASP A 41 -0.64 17.67 17.74
N ALA A 42 0.50 17.48 18.41
CA ALA A 42 1.77 18.11 18.02
C ALA A 42 2.21 17.73 16.59
N THR A 43 2.05 16.46 16.20
CA THR A 43 2.37 16.02 14.83
C THR A 43 1.45 16.67 13.79
N ASN A 44 0.17 16.85 14.12
CA ASN A 44 -0.79 17.51 13.23
C ASN A 44 -0.51 19.00 13.09
N ASP A 45 -0.11 19.67 14.17
CA ASP A 45 0.28 21.08 14.13
C ASP A 45 1.51 21.27 13.23
N ILE A 46 2.55 20.45 13.41
CA ILE A 46 3.74 20.44 12.54
C ILE A 46 3.35 20.15 11.09
N LYS A 47 2.51 19.14 10.84
CA LYS A 47 2.02 18.81 9.49
C LYS A 47 1.25 19.99 8.88
N SER A 48 0.44 20.69 9.65
CA SER A 48 -0.31 21.86 9.20
C SER A 48 0.60 23.05 8.90
N GLU A 49 1.62 23.30 9.72
CA GLU A 49 2.61 24.36 9.48
C GLU A 49 3.48 24.06 8.27
N ILE A 50 3.93 22.82 8.09
CA ILE A 50 4.68 22.40 6.89
C ILE A 50 3.80 22.53 5.65
N GLN A 51 2.54 22.11 5.72
CA GLN A 51 1.61 22.22 4.59
C GLN A 51 1.33 23.69 4.24
N LYS A 52 1.02 24.53 5.23
CA LYS A 52 0.85 25.99 5.02
C LYS A 52 2.13 26.66 4.52
N GLY A 53 3.29 26.24 5.00
CA GLY A 53 4.60 26.73 4.54
C GLY A 53 4.90 26.29 3.11
N ALA A 54 4.58 25.06 2.73
CA ALA A 54 4.71 24.56 1.37
C ALA A 54 3.72 25.23 0.40
N GLU A 55 2.49 25.47 0.84
CA GLU A 55 1.46 26.23 0.11
C GLU A 55 1.90 27.69 -0.10
N ALA A 56 2.44 28.35 0.95
CA ALA A 56 2.95 29.71 0.88
C ALA A 56 4.19 29.86 -0.02
N ASN A 57 4.97 28.79 -0.20
CA ASN A 57 6.13 28.75 -1.09
C ASN A 57 5.81 28.14 -2.48
N GLY A 58 4.53 27.89 -2.81
CA GLY A 58 4.10 27.38 -4.11
C GLY A 58 4.50 25.94 -4.44
N LEU A 59 5.10 25.23 -3.47
CA LEU A 59 5.71 23.91 -3.66
C LEU A 59 4.66 22.82 -3.93
N ASP A 60 3.47 22.96 -3.36
CA ASP A 60 2.39 21.97 -3.51
C ASP A 60 1.83 21.93 -4.93
N LYS A 61 1.66 23.10 -5.56
CA LYS A 61 1.22 23.20 -6.95
C LYS A 61 2.30 22.67 -7.90
N SER A 62 3.57 22.99 -7.65
CA SER A 62 4.69 22.49 -8.45
C SER A 62 4.87 20.98 -8.34
N LEU A 63 4.73 20.39 -7.15
CA LEU A 63 4.81 18.94 -6.96
C LEU A 63 3.58 18.21 -7.53
N PHE A 64 2.39 18.79 -7.41
CA PHE A 64 1.18 18.27 -8.01
C PHE A 64 1.23 18.29 -9.55
N ASP A 65 1.69 19.40 -10.14
CA ASP A 65 1.88 19.56 -11.59
C ASP A 65 2.91 18.55 -12.12
N VAL A 66 4.06 18.41 -11.45
CA VAL A 66 5.10 17.41 -11.82
C VAL A 66 4.57 15.98 -11.68
N LYS A 67 3.85 15.65 -10.60
CA LYS A 67 3.24 14.32 -10.42
C LYS A 67 2.19 14.02 -11.49
N SER A 68 1.40 15.01 -11.88
CA SER A 68 0.37 14.88 -12.92
C SER A 68 1.00 14.66 -14.30
N SER A 69 2.06 15.41 -14.64
CA SER A 69 2.79 15.23 -15.90
C SER A 69 3.46 13.86 -15.99
N ILE A 70 4.15 13.43 -14.93
CA ILE A 70 4.81 12.11 -14.87
C ILE A 70 3.78 10.98 -14.99
N THR A 71 2.65 11.07 -14.28
CA THR A 71 1.60 10.04 -14.35
C THR A 71 1.01 9.95 -15.76
N SER A 72 0.74 11.09 -16.41
CA SER A 72 0.20 11.14 -17.77
C SER A 72 1.16 10.58 -18.82
N GLU A 73 2.48 10.79 -18.67
CA GLU A 73 3.48 10.20 -19.57
C GLU A 73 3.63 8.70 -19.35
N ILE A 74 3.61 8.24 -18.09
CA ILE A 74 3.65 6.81 -17.75
C ILE A 74 2.42 6.09 -18.29
N ASP A 75 1.22 6.66 -18.17
CA ASP A 75 -0.01 6.05 -18.69
C ASP A 75 0.01 5.94 -20.21
N LYS A 76 0.48 6.97 -20.92
CA LYS A 76 0.66 6.91 -22.39
C LYS A 76 1.68 5.87 -22.82
N ALA A 77 2.81 5.78 -22.10
CA ALA A 77 3.83 4.76 -22.36
C ALA A 77 3.30 3.35 -22.09
N LYS A 78 2.51 3.18 -21.02
CA LYS A 78 1.87 1.91 -20.65
C LYS A 78 0.82 1.49 -21.68
N GLU A 79 0.02 2.43 -22.18
CA GLU A 79 -1.00 2.17 -23.21
C GLU A 79 -0.34 1.77 -24.54
N GLY A 80 0.73 2.46 -24.95
CA GLY A 80 1.52 2.07 -26.12
C GLY A 80 2.19 0.70 -25.98
N LEU A 81 2.70 0.36 -24.79
CA LEU A 81 3.26 -0.97 -24.52
C LEU A 81 2.18 -2.07 -24.49
N MET A 82 1.01 -1.79 -23.92
CA MET A 82 -0.11 -2.75 -23.86
C MET A 82 -0.65 -3.04 -25.27
N SER A 83 -0.86 -2.01 -26.10
CA SER A 83 -1.28 -2.19 -27.50
C SER A 83 -0.28 -3.05 -28.29
N ASN A 84 1.02 -2.74 -28.18
CA ASN A 84 2.06 -3.50 -28.88
C ASN A 84 2.20 -4.93 -28.36
N SER A 85 1.88 -5.19 -27.08
CA SER A 85 1.89 -6.53 -26.51
C SER A 85 0.72 -7.39 -27.00
N GLU A 86 -0.46 -6.80 -27.18
CA GLU A 86 -1.63 -7.52 -27.72
C GLU A 86 -1.43 -7.90 -29.18
N ASP A 87 -0.85 -7.01 -29.99
CA ASP A 87 -0.53 -7.28 -31.38
C ASP A 87 0.60 -8.32 -31.53
N LEU A 88 1.58 -8.28 -30.63
CA LEU A 88 2.67 -9.25 -30.59
C LEU A 88 2.20 -10.64 -30.15
N GLU A 89 1.29 -10.75 -29.18
CA GLU A 89 0.71 -12.03 -28.76
C GLU A 89 -0.19 -12.64 -29.85
N LYS A 90 -0.98 -11.83 -30.57
CA LYS A 90 -1.75 -12.30 -31.73
C LYS A 90 -0.85 -12.78 -32.86
N THR A 91 0.18 -11.99 -33.19
CA THR A 91 1.17 -12.37 -34.21
C THR A 91 1.93 -13.64 -33.83
N ARG A 92 2.25 -13.79 -32.54
CA ARG A 92 2.90 -14.99 -32.01
C ARG A 92 1.99 -16.22 -32.10
N GLN A 93 0.72 -16.09 -31.74
CA GLN A 93 -0.27 -17.17 -31.87
C GLN A 93 -0.44 -17.60 -33.33
N GLU A 94 -0.54 -16.66 -34.27
CA GLU A 94 -0.61 -16.97 -35.70
C GLU A 94 0.65 -17.71 -36.20
N ILE A 95 1.85 -17.31 -35.75
CA ILE A 95 3.12 -17.99 -36.12
C ILE A 95 3.21 -19.39 -35.50
N GLU A 96 2.76 -19.57 -34.26
CA GLU A 96 2.75 -20.87 -33.58
C GLU A 96 1.77 -21.85 -34.27
N ASP A 97 0.60 -21.37 -34.72
CA ASP A 97 -0.37 -22.18 -35.48
C ASP A 97 0.17 -22.59 -36.87
N ILE A 98 0.90 -21.71 -37.56
CA ILE A 98 1.50 -22.02 -38.87
C ILE A 98 2.69 -22.98 -38.74
N THR A 99 3.45 -22.89 -37.64
CA THR A 99 4.66 -23.70 -37.42
C THR A 99 4.35 -25.08 -36.80
N SER A 100 3.21 -25.23 -36.13
CA SER A 100 2.76 -26.50 -35.53
C SER A 100 2.15 -27.48 -36.54
N GLY A 101 1.88 -27.03 -37.78
CA GLY A 101 1.44 -27.88 -38.87
C GLY A 101 2.56 -28.80 -39.40
N PRO A 102 2.27 -30.04 -39.82
CA PRO A 102 3.29 -30.98 -40.29
C PRO A 102 3.97 -30.43 -41.55
N ILE A 103 5.22 -29.97 -41.43
CA ILE A 103 6.05 -29.53 -42.55
C ILE A 103 6.29 -30.74 -43.46
N LYS A 104 5.45 -30.92 -44.50
CA LYS A 104 5.71 -31.87 -45.59
C LYS A 104 6.84 -31.31 -46.46
N ARG A 105 8.08 -31.62 -46.09
CA ARG A 105 9.25 -31.52 -46.98
C ARG A 105 9.09 -32.58 -48.07
N GLN A 106 8.39 -32.23 -49.15
CA GLN A 106 8.35 -33.03 -50.38
C GLN A 106 9.76 -33.05 -50.98
N GLY A 107 10.50 -34.13 -50.69
CA GLY A 107 11.73 -34.47 -51.39
C GLY A 107 11.41 -34.93 -52.82
N ARG A 108 12.27 -34.55 -53.75
CA ARG A 108 12.25 -34.97 -55.17
C ARG A 108 12.60 -36.44 -55.31
#